data_AF-A0A1Y3BJ03-F1
#
_entry.id   AF-A0A1Y3BJ03-F1
#
_cell.length_a   1.000
_cell.length_b   1.000
_cell.length_c   1.000
_cell.angle_alpha   90.00
_cell.angle_beta   90.00
_cell.angle_gamma   90.00
#
_symmetry.space_group_name_H-M   'P 1'
#
loop_
_entity.id
_entity.type
_entity.pdbx_description
1 polymer ?
#
loop_
_entity_poly.entity_id
_entity_poly.type
_entity_poly.pdbx_seq_one_letter_code
_entity_poly.pdbx_strand_id
1 'polypeptide(L)'
;FRISLLLLPLALVTVVYSQGGSFRPPSIPAIIAILRYQNSPCTTDSNTPGTCLAQNDCLARQGTPDGTCASGFASCCNFKFTCGGRTKENETIFVNHLYPKTDNGTNTCQVTIDKQPNVCQLRLDFEEFSLAQPDENGQCTTDSFMVRTTVGERLPILCGDNNGQHLYVDMGRGSANPVVLSVVTNGDMIGRKWKVKINMIPCNNLDMAPSGCLQYFRSPSSVIQSFNYGLPVR
;
A
#
# COMPACT_ATOMS: atom_id res chain seq x y z
N PHE A 1 68.10 14.43 -19.91
CA PHE A 1 67.42 13.69 -18.85
C PHE A 1 67.14 14.62 -17.67
N ARG A 2 65.96 15.25 -17.63
CA ARG A 2 65.48 16.03 -16.48
C ARG A 2 64.30 15.27 -15.88
N ILE A 3 64.49 14.73 -14.68
CA ILE A 3 63.44 14.04 -13.91
C ILE A 3 62.65 15.13 -13.17
N SER A 4 61.38 15.32 -13.55
CA SER A 4 60.46 16.21 -12.84
C SER A 4 59.74 15.40 -11.76
N LEU A 5 60.04 15.67 -10.49
CA LEU A 5 59.28 15.17 -9.34
C LEU A 5 57.92 15.91 -9.28
N LEU A 6 56.83 15.19 -9.52
CA LEU A 6 55.47 15.64 -9.27
C LEU A 6 55.10 15.33 -7.81
N LEU A 7 54.97 16.37 -6.99
CA LEU A 7 54.41 16.31 -5.64
C LEU A 7 52.87 16.26 -5.72
N LEU A 8 52.26 15.16 -5.26
CA LEU A 8 50.81 15.03 -5.08
C LEU A 8 50.39 15.64 -3.73
N PRO A 9 49.35 16.49 -3.67
CA PRO A 9 48.82 16.99 -2.40
C PRO A 9 47.95 15.92 -1.73
N LEU A 10 48.25 15.61 -0.46
CA LEU A 10 47.36 14.82 0.41
C LEU A 10 46.12 15.68 0.73
N ALA A 11 44.96 15.31 0.19
CA ALA A 11 43.68 15.84 0.64
C ALA A 11 43.30 15.18 1.98
N LEU A 12 43.24 15.97 3.05
CA LEU A 12 42.65 15.54 4.32
C LEU A 12 41.14 15.36 4.15
N VAL A 13 40.68 14.11 4.14
CA VAL A 13 39.27 13.76 4.24
C VAL A 13 38.85 13.90 5.71
N THR A 14 38.09 14.94 6.04
CA THR A 14 37.44 15.08 7.34
C THR A 14 36.23 14.14 7.39
N VAL A 15 36.35 13.06 8.14
CA VAL A 15 35.22 12.17 8.44
C VAL A 15 34.27 12.91 9.38
N VAL A 16 33.13 13.37 8.87
CA VAL A 16 32.01 13.87 9.69
C VAL A 16 31.34 12.67 10.34
N TYR A 17 31.63 12.42 11.61
CA TYR A 17 30.84 11.49 12.42
C TYR A 17 29.45 12.09 12.66
N SER A 18 28.40 11.46 12.11
CA SER A 18 27.04 11.75 12.53
C SER A 18 26.86 11.24 13.96
N GLN A 19 26.56 12.14 14.89
CA GLN A 19 26.19 11.83 16.27
C GLN A 19 25.03 10.82 16.27
N GLY A 20 25.29 9.60 16.75
CA GLY A 20 24.25 8.63 17.06
C GLY A 20 23.37 9.19 18.19
N GLY A 21 22.06 9.25 17.97
CA GLY A 21 21.10 9.65 18.99
C GLY A 21 21.25 8.76 20.23
N SER A 22 21.35 9.39 21.40
CA SER A 22 21.37 8.71 22.70
C SER A 22 20.08 7.91 22.90
N PHE A 23 20.16 6.58 22.80
CA PHE A 23 19.07 5.69 23.20
C PHE A 23 18.97 5.69 24.73
N ARG A 24 18.09 6.53 25.27
CA ARG A 24 17.67 6.41 26.67
C ARG A 24 16.75 5.20 26.80
N PRO A 25 17.01 4.28 27.75
CA PRO A 25 16.10 3.16 27.97
C PRO A 25 14.72 3.68 28.41
N PRO A 26 13.62 3.09 27.91
CA PRO A 26 12.27 3.51 28.26
C PRO A 26 12.03 3.34 29.77
N SER A 27 11.34 4.29 30.38
CA SER A 27 10.94 4.19 31.79
C SER A 27 9.93 3.04 31.99
N ILE A 28 9.82 2.51 33.21
CA ILE A 28 8.84 1.44 33.52
C ILE A 28 7.40 1.81 33.09
N PRO A 29 6.91 3.06 33.33
CA PRO A 29 5.62 3.50 32.81
C PRO A 29 5.53 3.47 31.29
N ALA A 30 6.61 3.83 30.59
CA ALA A 30 6.68 3.78 29.13
C ALA A 30 6.59 2.34 28.62
N ILE A 31 7.30 1.40 29.24
CA ILE A 31 7.24 -0.03 28.88
C ILE A 31 5.82 -0.57 29.07
N ILE A 32 5.17 -0.27 30.19
CA ILE A 32 3.79 -0.71 30.45
C ILE A 32 2.82 -0.10 29.44
N ALA A 33 2.99 1.18 29.09
CA ALA A 33 2.15 1.83 28.09
C ALA A 33 2.33 1.20 26.70
N ILE A 34 3.58 0.97 26.26
CA ILE A 34 3.87 0.32 24.98
C ILE A 34 3.24 -1.07 24.95
N LEU A 35 3.45 -1.90 25.97
CA LEU A 35 2.89 -3.26 26.02
C LEU A 35 1.36 -3.28 26.04
N ARG A 36 0.71 -2.31 26.70
CA ARG A 36 -0.76 -2.23 26.76
C ARG A 36 -1.39 -1.84 25.43
N TYR A 37 -0.74 -0.97 24.67
CA TYR A 37 -1.30 -0.39 23.44
C TYR A 37 -0.65 -0.96 22.17
N GLN A 38 0.27 -1.91 22.28
CA GLN A 38 0.90 -2.55 21.13
C GLN A 38 -0.17 -3.22 20.26
N ASN A 39 -0.12 -2.98 18.96
CA ASN A 39 -1.09 -3.46 17.97
C ASN A 39 -2.52 -2.89 18.12
N SER A 40 -2.72 -1.84 18.92
CA SER A 40 -4.02 -1.14 18.96
C SER A 40 -4.19 -0.20 17.75
N PRO A 41 -5.41 0.01 17.24
CA PRO A 41 -5.66 0.96 16.17
C PRO A 41 -5.38 2.39 16.63
N CYS A 42 -4.83 3.22 15.74
CA CYS A 42 -4.59 4.64 15.95
C CYS A 42 -4.85 5.43 14.67
N THR A 43 -4.99 6.75 14.78
CA THR A 43 -5.09 7.67 13.64
C THR A 43 -3.78 8.44 13.54
N THR A 44 -3.20 8.46 12.35
CA THR A 44 -1.96 9.17 12.08
C THR A 44 -2.15 10.67 11.97
N ASP A 45 -1.08 11.47 12.05
CA ASP A 45 -1.18 12.93 11.88
C ASP A 45 -1.66 13.31 10.46
N SER A 46 -1.44 12.43 9.47
CA SER A 46 -1.99 12.55 8.12
C SER A 46 -3.45 12.09 7.99
N ASN A 47 -4.18 11.89 9.09
CA ASN A 47 -5.56 11.37 9.11
C ASN A 47 -5.72 10.01 8.41
N THR A 48 -4.71 9.15 8.49
CA THR A 48 -4.81 7.77 7.96
C THR A 48 -4.91 6.75 9.10
N PRO A 49 -5.57 5.60 8.89
CA PRO A 49 -5.53 4.51 9.86
C PRO A 49 -4.09 4.01 10.03
N GLY A 50 -3.71 3.70 11.25
CA GLY A 50 -2.44 3.09 11.59
C GLY A 50 -2.54 2.15 12.78
N THR A 51 -1.41 1.54 13.11
CA THR A 51 -1.28 0.60 14.22
C THR A 51 -0.26 1.13 15.21
N CYS A 52 -0.64 1.18 16.48
CA CYS A 52 0.24 1.66 17.54
C CYS A 52 1.38 0.66 17.79
N LEU A 53 2.61 1.07 17.47
CA LEU A 53 3.80 0.23 17.55
C LEU A 53 4.98 1.02 18.13
N ALA A 54 5.92 0.31 18.74
CA ALA A 54 7.23 0.90 19.03
C ALA A 54 7.86 1.39 17.71
N GLN A 55 8.54 2.53 17.72
CA GLN A 55 9.08 3.12 16.49
C GLN A 55 9.99 2.15 15.73
N ASN A 56 10.83 1.41 16.45
CA ASN A 56 11.70 0.39 15.86
C ASN A 56 10.92 -0.77 15.23
N ASP A 57 9.81 -1.20 15.85
CA ASP A 57 8.94 -2.26 15.30
C ASP A 57 8.22 -1.77 14.04
N CYS A 58 7.78 -0.52 14.03
CA CYS A 58 7.17 0.11 12.86
C CYS A 58 8.13 0.10 11.66
N LEU A 59 9.36 0.58 11.87
CA LEU A 59 10.40 0.61 10.83
C LEU A 59 10.84 -0.79 10.41
N ALA A 60 10.97 -1.73 11.35
CA ALA A 60 11.33 -3.12 11.05
C ALA A 60 10.30 -3.82 10.17
N ARG A 61 9.03 -3.44 10.29
CA ARG A 61 7.92 -3.90 9.45
C ARG A 61 7.73 -3.05 8.19
N GLN A 62 8.69 -2.21 7.84
CA GLN A 62 8.64 -1.30 6.68
C GLN A 62 7.45 -0.32 6.71
N GLY A 63 6.92 -0.05 7.90
CA GLY A 63 5.91 0.98 8.11
C GLY A 63 6.54 2.36 8.25
N THR A 64 5.71 3.39 8.07
CA THR A 64 6.08 4.78 8.26
C THR A 64 5.49 5.28 9.58
N PRO A 65 6.30 5.70 10.57
CA PRO A 65 5.81 6.39 11.76
C PRO A 65 5.16 7.72 11.37
N ASP A 66 3.88 7.90 11.70
CA ASP A 66 3.09 9.09 11.38
C ASP A 66 2.15 9.35 12.56
N GLY A 67 2.52 10.26 13.45
CA GLY A 67 1.83 10.50 14.73
C GLY A 67 2.30 9.60 15.89
N THR A 68 1.72 9.85 17.06
CA THR A 68 2.09 9.18 18.32
C THR A 68 0.90 8.48 18.96
N CYS A 69 1.18 7.45 19.77
CA CYS A 69 0.18 6.69 20.50
C CYS A 69 0.76 6.24 21.86
N ALA A 70 -0.02 5.52 22.66
CA ALA A 70 0.38 5.07 24.00
C ALA A 70 0.93 6.21 24.88
N SER A 71 0.21 7.35 24.92
CA SER A 71 0.64 8.57 25.64
C SER A 71 2.02 9.11 25.21
N GLY A 72 2.39 8.92 23.94
CA GLY A 72 3.64 9.42 23.37
C GLY A 72 4.84 8.45 23.47
N PHE A 73 4.63 7.25 24.02
CA PHE A 73 5.69 6.24 24.14
C PHE A 73 5.81 5.33 22.91
N ALA A 74 4.86 5.41 22.00
CA ALA A 74 4.84 4.64 20.75
C ALA A 74 4.45 5.52 19.57
N SER A 75 4.68 5.04 18.36
CA SER A 75 4.33 5.72 17.12
C SER A 75 3.08 5.11 16.51
N CYS A 76 2.22 5.94 15.93
CA CYS A 76 1.16 5.43 15.09
C CYS A 76 1.77 5.05 13.73
N CYS A 77 1.84 3.75 13.45
CA CYS A 77 2.54 3.21 12.30
C CYS A 77 1.58 3.03 11.12
N ASN A 78 1.89 3.64 9.99
CA ASN A 78 1.15 3.43 8.75
C ASN A 78 1.92 2.50 7.80
N PHE A 79 1.29 1.40 7.39
CA PHE A 79 1.85 0.45 6.44
C PHE A 79 1.43 0.80 5.01
N LYS A 80 1.98 1.88 4.48
CA LYS A 80 1.77 2.29 3.08
C LYS A 80 2.98 1.93 2.21
N PHE A 81 2.70 1.54 0.97
CA PHE A 81 3.72 1.25 -0.04
C PHE A 81 3.24 1.69 -1.42
N THR A 82 4.18 1.89 -2.34
CA THR A 82 3.91 2.43 -3.67
C THR A 82 4.69 1.66 -4.74
N CYS A 83 4.72 2.19 -5.96
CA CYS A 83 5.28 1.60 -7.17
C CYS A 83 6.66 0.94 -6.94
N GLY A 84 6.83 -0.29 -7.44
CA GLY A 84 8.01 -1.13 -7.24
C GLY A 84 8.03 -1.86 -5.90
N GLY A 85 7.11 -1.54 -4.99
CA GLY A 85 7.04 -2.13 -3.66
C GLY A 85 6.56 -3.59 -3.67
N ARG A 86 7.01 -4.31 -2.66
CA ARG A 86 6.59 -5.68 -2.37
C ARG A 86 6.21 -5.79 -0.90
N THR A 87 5.12 -6.48 -0.61
CA THR A 87 4.68 -6.73 0.75
C THR A 87 4.25 -8.17 0.93
N LYS A 88 4.42 -8.68 2.15
CA LYS A 88 3.93 -9.97 2.61
C LYS A 88 3.02 -9.84 3.83
N GLU A 89 2.79 -8.60 4.28
CA GLU A 89 2.10 -8.25 5.50
C GLU A 89 0.64 -7.90 5.23
N ASN A 90 -0.23 -8.22 6.19
CA ASN A 90 -1.65 -7.90 6.13
C ASN A 90 -1.89 -6.41 6.45
N GLU A 91 -3.07 -5.90 6.06
CA GLU A 91 -3.55 -4.53 6.33
C GLU A 91 -2.62 -3.44 5.78
N THR A 92 -2.00 -3.71 4.63
CA THR A 92 -1.11 -2.78 3.93
C THR A 92 -1.89 -1.92 2.93
N ILE A 93 -1.42 -0.71 2.68
CA ILE A 93 -2.11 0.28 1.84
C ILE A 93 -1.25 0.58 0.61
N PHE A 94 -1.78 0.26 -0.56
CA PHE A 94 -1.17 0.63 -1.84
C PHE A 94 -1.62 2.03 -2.27
N VAL A 95 -0.67 2.94 -2.44
CA VAL A 95 -0.94 4.34 -2.80
C VAL A 95 -0.17 4.80 -4.04
N ASN A 96 -0.62 5.89 -4.66
CA ASN A 96 0.12 6.53 -5.75
C ASN A 96 1.45 7.13 -5.28
N HIS A 97 2.39 7.31 -6.21
CA HIS A 97 3.77 7.71 -5.88
C HIS A 97 3.83 9.04 -5.12
N LEU A 98 2.92 9.97 -5.43
CA LEU A 98 2.89 11.30 -4.83
C LEU A 98 1.90 11.42 -3.66
N TYR A 99 1.33 10.32 -3.16
CA TYR A 99 0.34 10.34 -2.10
C TYR A 99 0.84 11.12 -0.85
N PRO A 100 0.05 12.03 -0.26
CA PRO A 100 -1.40 12.25 -0.45
C PRO A 100 -1.78 13.17 -1.61
N LYS A 101 -0.82 13.61 -2.45
CA LYS A 101 -1.10 14.42 -3.64
C LYS A 101 -1.55 13.54 -4.80
N THR A 102 -2.18 14.15 -5.80
CA THR A 102 -2.53 13.47 -7.04
C THR A 102 -1.29 13.19 -7.89
N ASP A 103 -1.35 12.10 -8.66
CA ASP A 103 -0.40 11.80 -9.72
C ASP A 103 -1.00 12.22 -11.07
N ASN A 104 -0.22 12.96 -11.87
CA ASN A 104 -0.69 13.53 -13.13
C ASN A 104 0.11 13.03 -14.34
N GLY A 105 1.13 12.21 -14.13
CA GLY A 105 2.02 11.76 -15.18
C GLY A 105 1.59 10.44 -15.83
N THR A 106 2.22 10.13 -16.96
CA THR A 106 2.18 8.81 -17.59
C THR A 106 3.18 7.88 -16.91
N ASN A 107 2.68 6.80 -16.31
CA ASN A 107 3.50 5.86 -15.55
C ASN A 107 2.89 4.45 -15.49
N THR A 108 3.73 3.44 -15.28
CA THR A 108 3.33 2.09 -14.88
C THR A 108 3.76 1.84 -13.44
N CYS A 109 2.78 1.83 -12.54
CA CYS A 109 2.97 1.57 -11.13
C CYS A 109 2.56 0.15 -10.78
N GLN A 110 3.52 -0.70 -10.42
CA GLN A 110 3.24 -2.08 -10.03
C GLN A 110 3.64 -2.36 -8.60
N VAL A 111 2.84 -3.17 -7.90
CA VAL A 111 3.18 -3.68 -6.58
C VAL A 111 2.95 -5.18 -6.50
N THR A 112 3.77 -5.85 -5.70
CA THR A 112 3.71 -7.31 -5.51
C THR A 112 3.24 -7.64 -4.10
N ILE A 113 2.25 -8.52 -4.00
CA ILE A 113 1.76 -9.07 -2.73
C ILE A 113 2.18 -10.54 -2.69
N ASP A 114 3.18 -10.82 -1.87
CA ASP A 114 3.67 -12.18 -1.65
C ASP A 114 2.63 -12.99 -0.88
N LYS A 115 2.42 -14.21 -1.34
CA LYS A 115 1.44 -15.09 -0.76
C LYS A 115 1.91 -15.67 0.58
N GLN A 116 1.04 -15.59 1.58
CA GLN A 116 1.22 -16.28 2.86
C GLN A 116 0.63 -17.70 2.82
N PRO A 117 1.22 -18.68 3.53
CA PRO A 117 0.79 -20.09 3.47
C PRO A 117 -0.68 -20.34 3.83
N ASN A 118 -1.24 -19.56 4.75
CA ASN A 118 -2.63 -19.71 5.21
C ASN A 118 -3.58 -18.65 4.61
N VAL A 119 -3.16 -17.90 3.59
CA VAL A 119 -4.00 -16.87 2.95
C VAL A 119 -4.49 -17.38 1.61
N CYS A 120 -5.80 -17.38 1.44
CA CYS A 120 -6.47 -17.91 0.24
C CYS A 120 -7.07 -16.82 -0.64
N GLN A 121 -7.33 -15.63 -0.10
CA GLN A 121 -8.02 -14.58 -0.81
C GLN A 121 -7.50 -13.21 -0.35
N LEU A 122 -7.42 -12.25 -1.26
CA LEU A 122 -7.28 -10.84 -0.91
C LEU A 122 -8.64 -10.17 -1.04
N ARG A 123 -8.91 -9.23 -0.14
CA ARG A 123 -9.93 -8.21 -0.31
C ARG A 123 -9.23 -6.87 -0.48
N LEU A 124 -9.42 -6.26 -1.64
CA LEU A 124 -8.94 -4.94 -1.99
C LEU A 124 -10.06 -3.96 -1.73
N ASP A 125 -9.91 -3.07 -0.76
CA ASP A 125 -10.87 -2.02 -0.47
C ASP A 125 -10.38 -0.69 -1.08
N PHE A 126 -11.17 -0.11 -1.97
CA PHE A 126 -10.86 1.14 -2.67
C PHE A 126 -11.26 2.34 -1.81
N GLU A 127 -10.45 2.66 -0.79
CA GLU A 127 -10.72 3.82 0.09
C GLU A 127 -10.70 5.13 -0.70
N GLU A 128 -9.71 5.27 -1.59
CA GLU A 128 -9.71 6.27 -2.65
C GLU A 128 -9.29 5.58 -3.96
N PHE A 129 -9.96 5.88 -5.06
CA PHE A 129 -9.73 5.32 -6.36
C PHE A 129 -10.42 6.19 -7.42
N SER A 130 -9.63 7.06 -8.03
CA SER A 130 -10.02 7.97 -9.10
C SER A 130 -8.95 7.89 -10.18
N LEU A 131 -9.30 7.27 -11.31
CA LEU A 131 -8.51 7.21 -12.54
C LEU A 131 -9.29 7.90 -13.69
N ALA A 132 -8.67 8.02 -14.87
CA ALA A 132 -9.39 8.45 -16.07
C ALA A 132 -10.65 7.60 -16.31
N GLN A 133 -11.72 8.24 -16.77
CA GLN A 133 -12.98 7.57 -17.08
C GLN A 133 -12.80 6.56 -18.23
N PRO A 134 -13.64 5.50 -18.29
CA PRO A 134 -13.67 4.62 -19.44
C PRO A 134 -14.08 5.39 -20.72
N ASP A 135 -13.74 4.83 -21.88
CA ASP A 135 -14.19 5.33 -23.17
C ASP A 135 -15.69 5.10 -23.41
N GLU A 136 -16.20 5.52 -24.57
CA GLU A 136 -17.62 5.38 -24.94
C GLU A 136 -18.11 3.92 -24.96
N ASN A 137 -17.22 2.94 -25.05
CA ASN A 137 -17.52 1.51 -25.02
C ASN A 137 -17.36 0.89 -23.62
N GLY A 138 -17.07 1.69 -22.60
CA GLY A 138 -16.83 1.22 -21.24
C GLY A 138 -15.42 0.63 -21.04
N GLN A 139 -14.47 0.89 -21.95
CA GLN A 139 -13.13 0.32 -21.89
C GLN A 139 -12.13 1.28 -21.24
N CYS A 140 -11.27 0.71 -20.40
CA CYS A 140 -10.21 1.42 -19.68
C CYS A 140 -8.95 1.59 -20.55
N THR A 141 -9.03 2.45 -21.57
CA THR A 141 -7.96 2.63 -22.57
C THR A 141 -6.92 3.68 -22.17
N THR A 142 -7.32 4.73 -21.44
CA THR A 142 -6.41 5.79 -20.95
C THR A 142 -5.66 5.36 -19.70
N ASP A 143 -6.41 5.04 -18.65
CA ASP A 143 -5.87 4.52 -17.41
C ASP A 143 -6.45 3.13 -17.14
N SER A 144 -5.67 2.24 -16.54
CA SER A 144 -6.10 0.89 -16.22
C SER A 144 -5.50 0.39 -14.92
N PHE A 145 -6.34 -0.15 -14.06
CA PHE A 145 -5.96 -0.96 -12.92
C PHE A 145 -6.20 -2.43 -13.23
N MET A 146 -5.16 -3.23 -13.08
CA MET A 146 -5.16 -4.65 -13.39
C MET A 146 -4.68 -5.44 -12.18
N VAL A 147 -5.34 -6.57 -11.93
CA VAL A 147 -4.91 -7.55 -10.95
C VAL A 147 -4.49 -8.81 -11.66
N ARG A 148 -3.23 -9.24 -11.45
CA ARG A 148 -2.68 -10.48 -12.01
C ARG A 148 -2.52 -11.50 -10.89
N THR A 149 -3.18 -12.64 -11.06
CA THR A 149 -3.10 -13.82 -10.20
C THR A 149 -2.87 -15.06 -11.07
N THR A 150 -2.29 -16.12 -10.51
CA THR A 150 -1.96 -17.35 -11.26
C THR A 150 -3.05 -18.41 -11.21
N VAL A 151 -4.19 -18.11 -10.60
CA VAL A 151 -5.28 -19.09 -10.41
C VAL A 151 -6.25 -19.17 -11.60
N GLY A 152 -5.95 -18.45 -12.69
CA GLY A 152 -6.76 -18.47 -13.92
C GLY A 152 -8.08 -17.70 -13.83
N GLU A 153 -8.35 -17.03 -12.70
CA GLU A 153 -9.48 -16.12 -12.57
C GLU A 153 -9.27 -14.88 -13.46
N ARG A 154 -10.23 -14.59 -14.35
CA ARG A 154 -10.22 -13.39 -15.17
C ARG A 154 -10.85 -12.24 -14.39
N LEU A 155 -10.00 -11.38 -13.85
CA LEU A 155 -10.42 -10.17 -13.14
C LEU A 155 -10.64 -9.01 -14.14
N PRO A 156 -11.66 -8.16 -13.93
CA PRO A 156 -11.92 -7.02 -14.80
C PRO A 156 -10.80 -5.98 -14.68
N ILE A 157 -10.60 -5.24 -15.77
CA ILE A 157 -9.76 -4.04 -15.77
C ILE A 157 -10.58 -2.88 -15.24
N LEU A 158 -10.08 -2.17 -14.23
CA LEU A 158 -10.79 -1.08 -13.59
C LEU A 158 -10.24 0.30 -13.97
N CYS A 159 -11.12 1.30 -14.07
CA CYS A 159 -10.81 2.71 -14.29
C CYS A 159 -11.98 3.57 -13.82
N GLY A 160 -11.91 4.89 -14.00
CA GLY A 160 -12.86 5.84 -13.45
C GLY A 160 -12.86 5.85 -11.92
N ASP A 161 -14.03 6.12 -11.34
CA ASP A 161 -14.21 6.27 -9.89
C ASP A 161 -14.78 4.99 -9.27
N ASN A 162 -14.05 4.41 -8.31
CA ASN A 162 -14.49 3.19 -7.60
C ASN A 162 -14.39 3.36 -6.07
N ASN A 163 -14.40 4.61 -5.59
CA ASN A 163 -14.36 4.94 -4.16
C ASN A 163 -15.43 4.18 -3.37
N GLY A 164 -15.02 3.59 -2.24
CA GLY A 164 -15.90 2.85 -1.32
C GLY A 164 -16.31 1.46 -1.80
N GLN A 165 -15.85 1.01 -2.97
CA GLN A 165 -16.07 -0.35 -3.45
C GLN A 165 -14.95 -1.29 -3.00
N HIS A 166 -15.12 -2.59 -3.25
CA HIS A 166 -14.11 -3.61 -2.97
C HIS A 166 -14.04 -4.67 -4.07
N LEU A 167 -12.88 -5.32 -4.15
CA LEU A 167 -12.62 -6.43 -5.08
C LEU A 167 -12.01 -7.61 -4.31
N TYR A 168 -12.65 -8.77 -4.41
CA TYR A 168 -12.09 -10.03 -3.95
C TYR A 168 -11.21 -10.66 -5.03
N VAL A 169 -10.07 -11.21 -4.62
CA VAL A 169 -9.06 -11.80 -5.51
C VAL A 169 -8.67 -13.17 -4.96
N ASP A 170 -8.92 -14.24 -5.71
CA ASP A 170 -8.50 -15.57 -5.31
C ASP A 170 -6.96 -15.74 -5.49
N MET A 171 -6.30 -16.24 -4.44
CA MET A 171 -4.87 -16.56 -4.43
C MET A 171 -4.61 -18.07 -4.58
N GLY A 172 -5.67 -18.88 -4.60
CA GLY A 172 -5.69 -20.33 -4.74
C GLY A 172 -5.30 -21.03 -3.46
N ARG A 173 -5.64 -22.30 -3.26
CA ARG A 173 -5.18 -23.05 -2.07
C ARG A 173 -3.76 -23.61 -2.23
N GLY A 174 -3.43 -24.10 -3.43
CA GLY A 174 -2.14 -24.76 -3.72
C GLY A 174 -1.09 -23.89 -4.40
N SER A 175 -1.39 -22.64 -4.75
CA SER A 175 -0.42 -21.73 -5.37
C SER A 175 0.53 -21.18 -4.32
N ALA A 176 1.79 -20.93 -4.66
CA ALA A 176 2.71 -20.08 -3.88
C ALA A 176 3.00 -18.75 -4.58
N ASN A 177 2.34 -18.50 -5.71
CA ASN A 177 2.64 -17.34 -6.54
C ASN A 177 2.05 -16.05 -5.93
N PRO A 178 2.75 -14.92 -6.09
CA PRO A 178 2.27 -13.64 -5.63
C PRO A 178 1.11 -13.12 -6.49
N VAL A 179 0.37 -12.16 -5.94
CA VAL A 179 -0.57 -11.33 -6.70
C VAL A 179 0.12 -10.01 -7.06
N VAL A 180 -0.04 -9.56 -8.30
CA VAL A 180 0.52 -8.29 -8.75
C VAL A 180 -0.61 -7.32 -9.07
N LEU A 181 -0.59 -6.15 -8.46
CA LEU A 181 -1.48 -5.03 -8.80
C LEU A 181 -0.70 -4.08 -9.72
N SER A 182 -1.33 -3.62 -10.80
CA SER A 182 -0.73 -2.71 -11.77
C SER A 182 -1.68 -1.57 -12.06
N VAL A 183 -1.24 -0.33 -11.86
CA VAL A 183 -1.90 0.88 -12.36
C VAL A 183 -1.07 1.38 -13.54
N VAL A 184 -1.64 1.39 -14.74
CA VAL A 184 -1.06 2.01 -15.92
C VAL A 184 -1.83 3.29 -16.18
N THR A 185 -1.09 4.38 -16.36
CA THR A 185 -1.64 5.73 -16.54
C THR A 185 -1.06 6.33 -17.79
N ASN A 186 -1.88 7.02 -18.58
CA ASN A 186 -1.46 7.64 -19.82
C ASN A 186 -2.09 9.03 -20.00
N GLY A 187 -1.30 9.98 -20.49
CA GLY A 187 -1.70 11.36 -20.68
C GLY A 187 -1.41 12.23 -19.46
N ASP A 188 -0.92 13.43 -19.75
CA ASP A 188 -0.62 14.44 -18.76
C ASP A 188 -1.86 15.34 -18.56
N MET A 189 -2.08 15.83 -17.34
CA MET A 189 -3.22 16.68 -16.89
C MET A 189 -4.48 15.96 -16.36
N ILE A 190 -4.45 14.65 -16.14
CA ILE A 190 -5.53 13.95 -15.41
C ILE A 190 -5.07 13.74 -13.96
N GLY A 191 -5.82 14.29 -13.00
CA GLY A 191 -5.53 14.12 -11.58
C GLY A 191 -5.94 12.73 -11.10
N ARG A 192 -4.95 11.87 -10.83
CA ARG A 192 -5.18 10.48 -10.40
C ARG A 192 -4.87 10.33 -8.93
N LYS A 193 -5.68 9.55 -8.24
CA LYS A 193 -5.45 9.28 -6.82
C LYS A 193 -5.97 7.89 -6.48
N TRP A 194 -5.14 7.10 -5.82
CA TRP A 194 -5.56 5.82 -5.31
C TRP A 194 -4.94 5.54 -3.95
N LYS A 195 -5.75 4.88 -3.13
CA LYS A 195 -5.47 4.37 -1.80
C LYS A 195 -6.26 3.07 -1.66
N VAL A 196 -5.59 1.95 -1.91
CA VAL A 196 -6.19 0.62 -1.89
C VAL A 196 -5.72 -0.12 -0.66
N LYS A 197 -6.63 -0.40 0.28
CA LYS A 197 -6.33 -1.20 1.46
C LYS A 197 -6.37 -2.68 1.08
N ILE A 198 -5.34 -3.42 1.44
CA ILE A 198 -5.16 -4.83 1.11
C ILE A 198 -5.35 -5.66 2.38
N ASN A 199 -6.42 -6.45 2.40
CA ASN A 199 -6.74 -7.36 3.48
C ASN A 199 -6.52 -8.80 3.02
N MET A 200 -5.63 -9.51 3.70
CA MET A 200 -5.36 -10.93 3.51
C MET A 200 -6.37 -11.76 4.29
N ILE A 201 -7.15 -12.59 3.60
CA ILE A 201 -8.18 -13.42 4.20
C ILE A 201 -7.66 -14.86 4.33
N PRO A 202 -7.62 -15.40 5.56
CA PRO A 202 -7.20 -16.76 5.78
C PRO A 202 -8.10 -17.79 5.10
N CYS A 203 -7.54 -18.94 4.76
CA CYS A 203 -8.29 -20.07 4.24
C CYS A 203 -9.36 -20.53 5.25
N ASN A 204 -10.57 -20.83 4.77
CA ASN A 204 -11.73 -21.25 5.57
C ASN A 204 -12.26 -20.19 6.56
N ASN A 205 -11.90 -18.92 6.37
CA ASN A 205 -12.46 -17.82 7.15
C ASN A 205 -13.87 -17.46 6.64
N LEU A 206 -14.77 -17.05 7.55
CA LEU A 206 -16.13 -16.58 7.23
C LEU A 206 -16.15 -15.29 6.39
N ASP A 207 -15.01 -14.61 6.31
CA ASP A 207 -14.80 -13.39 5.53
C ASP A 207 -14.52 -13.67 4.05
N MET A 208 -14.29 -14.93 3.68
CA MET A 208 -14.08 -15.33 2.30
C MET A 208 -15.35 -15.09 1.47
N ALA A 209 -15.16 -14.52 0.28
CA ALA A 209 -16.17 -14.55 -0.77
C ALA A 209 -16.18 -15.92 -1.46
N PRO A 210 -17.35 -16.42 -1.90
CA PRO A 210 -17.44 -17.61 -2.74
C PRO A 210 -16.58 -17.48 -4.01
N SER A 211 -16.12 -18.61 -4.57
CA SER A 211 -15.31 -18.62 -5.78
C SER A 211 -16.02 -17.93 -6.95
N GLY A 212 -15.33 -17.01 -7.64
CA GLY A 212 -15.86 -16.21 -8.74
C GLY A 212 -16.66 -14.96 -8.32
N CYS A 213 -16.88 -14.73 -7.02
CA CYS A 213 -17.53 -13.51 -6.54
C CYS A 213 -16.53 -12.38 -6.35
N LEU A 214 -16.60 -11.36 -7.20
CA LEU A 214 -15.72 -10.19 -7.14
C LEU A 214 -16.16 -9.16 -6.09
N GLN A 215 -17.47 -9.01 -5.89
CA GLN A 215 -18.05 -8.17 -4.85
C GLN A 215 -18.91 -9.05 -3.94
N TYR A 216 -18.57 -9.11 -2.65
CA TYR A 216 -19.35 -9.82 -1.64
C TYR A 216 -19.71 -8.88 -0.49
N PHE A 217 -21.01 -8.66 -0.28
CA PHE A 217 -21.54 -7.81 0.79
C PHE A 217 -22.19 -8.68 1.85
N ARG A 218 -21.80 -8.48 3.12
CA ARG A 218 -22.28 -9.27 4.25
C ARG A 218 -23.31 -8.55 5.12
N SER A 219 -23.47 -7.25 4.90
CA SER A 219 -24.48 -6.45 5.59
C SER A 219 -25.88 -6.86 5.14
N PRO A 220 -26.89 -6.82 6.03
CA PRO A 220 -28.29 -7.12 5.67
C PRO A 220 -28.85 -6.24 4.54
N SER A 221 -28.28 -5.04 4.35
CA SER A 221 -28.58 -4.12 3.27
C SER A 221 -27.31 -3.43 2.79
N SER A 222 -27.13 -3.29 1.48
CA SER A 222 -26.03 -2.54 0.87
C SER A 222 -26.40 -2.07 -0.54
N VAL A 223 -25.60 -1.15 -1.11
CA VAL A 223 -25.75 -0.68 -2.48
C VAL A 223 -24.67 -1.32 -3.34
N ILE A 224 -25.08 -2.07 -4.36
CA ILE A 224 -24.17 -2.70 -5.31
C ILE A 224 -24.06 -1.77 -6.52
N GLN A 225 -22.83 -1.49 -6.94
CA GLN A 225 -22.54 -0.69 -8.12
C GLN A 225 -21.61 -1.48 -9.03
N SER A 226 -21.84 -1.37 -10.33
CA SER A 226 -20.90 -1.89 -11.31
C SER A 226 -19.57 -1.15 -11.17
N PHE A 227 -18.47 -1.87 -11.37
CA PHE A 227 -17.19 -1.21 -11.57
C PHE A 227 -17.22 -0.33 -12.82
N ASN A 228 -16.37 0.68 -12.84
CA ASN A 228 -16.22 1.61 -13.97
C ASN A 228 -17.52 2.37 -14.32
N TYR A 229 -18.42 2.53 -13.35
CA TYR A 229 -19.63 3.31 -13.54
C TYR A 229 -19.30 4.81 -13.59
N GLY A 230 -19.41 5.40 -14.78
CA GLY A 230 -19.17 6.82 -15.02
C GLY A 230 -20.12 7.35 -16.09
N LEU A 231 -20.43 8.64 -16.04
CA LEU A 231 -21.14 9.30 -17.15
C LEU A 231 -20.22 9.27 -18.38
N PRO A 232 -20.74 8.95 -19.58
CA PRO A 232 -19.93 9.05 -20.79
C PRO A 232 -19.33 10.44 -20.87
N VAL A 233 -18.01 10.51 -21.12
CA VAL A 233 -17.32 11.77 -21.36
C VAL A 233 -18.04 12.45 -22.52
N ARG A 234 -18.63 13.61 -22.27
CA ARG A 234 -19.39 14.39 -23.25
C ARG A 234 -18.49 15.33 -24.01
#